data_AF-K9LCB7-F1
#
_entry.id   AF-K9LCB7-F1
#
_cell.length_a   1.000
_cell.length_b   1.000
_cell.length_c   1.000
_cell.angle_alpha   90.00
_cell.angle_beta   90.00
_cell.angle_gamma   90.00
#
_symmetry.space_group_name_H-M   'P 1'
#
loop_
_entity.id
_entity.type
_entity.pdbx_description
1 polymer ?
#
loop_
_entity_poly.entity_id
_entity_poly.type
_entity_poly.pdbx_seq_one_letter_code
_entity_poly.pdbx_strand_id
1 'polypeptide(L)'
;DMGNFYSAARDPIFFAHHGNIDCLWHVWRGLRPSNTDFTDPDWLDATFLFYDEEARLVRVRVRDCLDTAALRYTYQDVGLPWLNARPAKASSAVTPAPATTSTLPAKLDRTIRVTVTRPRVSRSRREKEEEEEVLVVEGVEIADHFNKFVKFDVLVNEPDGGEDGTPATATGYCAGSFAYTPHMVRPGEMGKGPVKTVARF
;
A
#
# COMPACT_ATOMS: atom_id res chain seq x y z
N ASP A 1 -8.47 20.53 -1.35
CA ASP A 1 -7.03 20.49 -1.06
C ASP A 1 -6.47 19.07 -0.91
N MET A 2 -6.96 18.24 0.01
CA MET A 2 -6.43 16.88 0.30
C MET A 2 -6.26 15.89 -0.89
N GLY A 3 -6.92 16.10 -2.03
CA GLY A 3 -6.90 15.17 -3.17
C GLY A 3 -5.65 15.22 -4.06
N ASN A 4 -4.67 16.08 -3.77
CA ASN A 4 -3.43 16.18 -4.53
C ASN A 4 -2.27 16.62 -3.62
N PHE A 5 -1.09 16.01 -3.77
CA PHE A 5 0.06 16.30 -2.90
C PHE A 5 0.55 17.76 -2.98
N TYR A 6 0.35 18.48 -4.10
CA TYR A 6 0.79 19.88 -4.18
C TYR A 6 0.00 20.83 -3.27
N SER A 7 -1.24 20.46 -2.91
CA SER A 7 -2.16 21.29 -2.14
C SER A 7 -2.63 20.64 -0.84
N ALA A 8 -2.34 19.36 -0.60
CA ALA A 8 -2.88 18.62 0.54
C ALA A 8 -2.67 19.34 1.88
N ALA A 9 -1.45 19.81 2.16
CA ALA A 9 -1.10 20.48 3.41
C ALA A 9 -1.68 21.89 3.58
N ARG A 10 -2.40 22.43 2.58
CA ARG A 10 -3.15 23.70 2.72
C ARG A 10 -4.40 23.53 3.59
N ASP A 11 -4.91 22.29 3.67
CA ASP A 11 -5.98 21.93 4.59
C ASP A 11 -5.37 21.42 5.91
N PRO A 12 -5.67 22.06 7.06
CA PRO A 12 -5.13 21.63 8.35
C PRO A 12 -5.43 20.17 8.72
N ILE A 13 -6.49 19.56 8.17
CA ILE A 13 -6.80 18.15 8.43
C ILE A 13 -5.69 17.21 7.92
N PHE A 14 -4.86 17.65 6.98
CA PHE A 14 -3.68 16.94 6.51
C PHE A 14 -2.79 16.45 7.65
N PHE A 15 -2.54 17.31 8.65
CA PHE A 15 -1.66 16.98 9.76
C PHE A 15 -2.30 15.97 10.72
N ALA A 16 -3.61 16.08 10.97
CA ALA A 16 -4.34 15.09 11.76
C ALA A 16 -4.41 13.73 11.05
N HIS A 17 -4.62 13.73 9.72
CA HIS A 17 -4.57 12.53 8.90
C HIS A 17 -3.20 11.85 9.00
N HIS A 18 -2.11 12.60 8.79
CA HIS A 18 -0.74 12.07 8.89
C HIS A 18 -0.35 11.66 10.32
N GLY A 19 -0.86 12.33 11.35
CA GLY A 19 -0.70 11.89 12.73
C GLY A 19 -1.30 10.51 12.98
N ASN A 20 -2.45 10.20 12.37
CA ASN A 20 -2.99 8.84 12.45
C ASN A 20 -2.20 7.83 11.60
N ILE A 21 -1.61 8.24 10.47
CA ILE A 21 -0.72 7.37 9.68
C ILE A 21 0.56 7.02 10.48
N ASP A 22 1.15 7.98 11.18
CA ASP A 22 2.29 7.73 12.09
C ASP A 22 1.89 6.82 13.27
N CYS A 23 0.67 7.00 13.81
CA CYS A 23 0.09 6.09 14.79
C CYS A 23 -0.04 4.64 14.27
N LEU A 24 -0.41 4.45 12.99
CA LEU A 24 -0.48 3.10 12.41
C LEU A 24 0.89 2.41 12.39
N TRP A 25 1.99 3.14 12.17
CA TRP A 25 3.34 2.59 12.29
C TRP A 25 3.66 2.20 13.73
N HIS A 26 3.35 3.07 14.70
CA HIS A 26 3.48 2.76 16.13
C HIS A 26 2.73 1.48 16.52
N VAL A 27 1.45 1.38 16.14
CA VAL A 27 0.62 0.19 16.42
C VAL A 27 1.18 -1.05 15.72
N TRP A 28 1.54 -0.95 14.43
CA TRP A 28 2.04 -2.09 13.65
C TRP A 28 3.25 -2.76 14.30
N ARG A 29 4.21 -1.99 14.82
CA ARG A 29 5.38 -2.53 15.53
C ARG A 29 5.01 -3.34 16.77
N GLY A 30 3.91 -2.99 17.43
CA GLY A 30 3.41 -3.70 18.62
C GLY A 30 2.60 -4.96 18.32
N LEU A 31 2.16 -5.19 17.07
CA LEU A 31 1.25 -6.30 16.76
C LEU A 31 1.93 -7.67 16.75
N ARG A 32 3.21 -7.75 16.34
CA ARG A 32 3.96 -9.00 16.24
C ARG A 32 5.44 -8.74 16.54
N PRO A 33 6.15 -9.66 17.22
CA PRO A 33 7.59 -9.54 17.42
C PRO A 33 8.42 -9.44 16.12
N SER A 34 7.89 -9.95 15.01
CA SER A 34 8.52 -9.91 13.69
C SER A 34 8.36 -8.57 12.96
N ASN A 35 7.48 -7.68 13.44
CA ASN A 35 7.24 -6.38 12.82
C ASN A 35 8.36 -5.42 13.24
N THR A 36 9.44 -5.41 12.47
CA THR A 36 10.67 -4.66 12.75
C THR A 36 10.90 -3.60 11.68
N ASP A 37 11.52 -2.49 12.07
CA ASP A 37 11.93 -1.43 11.16
C ASP A 37 13.06 -1.91 10.23
N PHE A 38 13.22 -1.23 9.09
CA PHE A 38 14.30 -1.58 8.16
C PHE A 38 15.68 -1.33 8.78
N THR A 39 16.61 -2.23 8.50
CA THR A 39 18.00 -2.17 8.98
C THR A 39 19.00 -1.75 7.90
N ASP A 40 18.50 -1.49 6.68
CA ASP A 40 19.30 -1.06 5.54
C ASP A 40 19.97 0.30 5.84
N PRO A 41 21.31 0.40 5.80
CA PRO A 41 22.03 1.66 6.00
C PRO A 41 21.58 2.77 5.06
N ASP A 42 21.25 2.47 3.80
CA ASP A 42 20.82 3.48 2.82
C ASP A 42 19.49 4.13 3.25
N TRP A 43 18.60 3.33 3.87
CA TRP A 43 17.35 3.83 4.43
C TRP A 43 17.60 4.61 5.73
N LEU A 44 18.39 4.05 6.65
CA LEU A 44 18.68 4.64 7.96
C LEU A 44 19.42 5.98 7.87
N ASP A 45 20.32 6.10 6.89
CA ASP A 45 21.16 7.27 6.66
C ASP A 45 20.55 8.27 5.68
N ALA A 46 19.37 7.99 5.12
CA ALA A 46 18.62 8.95 4.33
C ALA A 46 18.32 10.20 5.17
N THR A 47 18.64 11.38 4.61
CA THR A 47 18.53 12.66 5.31
C THR A 47 17.48 13.57 4.70
N PHE A 48 16.78 14.31 5.55
CA PHE A 48 15.83 15.35 5.16
C PHE A 48 16.18 16.67 5.84
N LEU A 49 15.71 17.78 5.27
CA LEU A 49 15.91 19.12 5.80
C LEU A 49 14.56 19.73 6.19
N PHE A 50 14.45 20.20 7.43
CA PHE A 50 13.27 20.89 7.96
C PHE A 50 13.66 22.20 8.62
N TYR A 51 12.74 23.16 8.68
CA TYR A 51 12.86 24.29 9.58
C TYR A 51 12.29 23.91 10.95
N ASP A 52 13.03 24.21 12.01
CA ASP A 52 12.56 24.08 13.39
C ASP A 52 11.68 25.29 13.81
N GLU A 53 11.23 25.28 15.06
CA GLU A 53 10.39 26.33 15.64
C GLU A 53 11.09 27.70 15.74
N GLU A 54 12.43 27.74 15.71
CA GLU A 54 13.24 28.97 15.63
C GLU A 54 13.63 29.35 14.20
N ALA A 55 13.02 28.72 13.19
CA ALA A 55 13.31 28.92 11.78
C ALA A 55 14.78 28.63 11.39
N ARG A 56 15.44 27.71 12.09
CA ARG A 56 16.75 27.19 11.73
C ARG A 56 16.60 25.96 10.85
N LEU A 57 17.47 25.83 9.85
CA LEU A 57 17.50 24.67 8.98
C LEU A 57 18.20 23.50 9.68
N VAL A 58 17.46 22.43 9.96
CA VAL A 58 17.94 21.23 10.64
C VAL A 58 17.95 20.05 9.67
N ARG A 59 19.03 19.27 9.71
CA ARG A 59 19.13 17.99 9.00
C ARG A 59 18.76 16.86 9.95
N VAL A 60 17.82 16.03 9.54
CA VAL A 60 17.39 14.83 10.28
C VAL A 60 17.67 13.58 9.46
N ARG A 61 17.87 12.44 10.13
CA ARG A 61 18.02 11.12 9.49
C ARG A 61 16.87 10.22 9.90
N VAL A 62 16.55 9.24 9.06
CA VAL A 62 15.50 8.26 9.37
C VAL A 62 15.77 7.51 10.67
N ARG A 63 17.02 7.08 10.92
CA ARG A 63 17.36 6.38 12.17
C ARG A 63 17.05 7.18 13.45
N ASP A 64 17.05 8.50 13.37
CA ASP A 64 16.85 9.38 14.52
C ASP A 64 15.35 9.55 14.86
N CYS A 65 14.42 9.04 14.03
CA CYS A 65 12.98 9.09 14.28
C CYS A 65 12.31 7.74 14.59
N LEU A 66 13.08 6.66 14.70
CA LEU A 66 12.53 5.32 15.00
C LEU A 66 12.02 5.22 16.44
N ASP A 67 12.62 5.94 17.38
CA ASP A 67 12.16 5.97 18.77
C ASP A 67 11.35 7.24 19.06
N THR A 68 10.03 7.09 19.18
CA THR A 68 9.13 8.21 19.48
C THR A 68 9.35 8.75 20.90
N ALA A 69 9.88 7.94 21.83
CA ALA A 69 10.22 8.40 23.17
C ALA A 69 11.42 9.35 23.16
N ALA A 70 12.42 9.08 22.31
CA ALA A 70 13.54 10.01 22.05
C ALA A 70 13.04 11.34 21.44
N LEU A 71 11.99 11.27 20.60
CA LEU A 71 11.27 12.43 20.06
C LEU A 71 10.25 13.05 21.05
N ARG A 72 10.13 12.49 22.25
CA ARG A 72 9.31 13.00 23.36
C ARG A 72 7.81 13.03 23.07
N TYR A 73 7.31 12.09 22.28
CA TYR A 73 5.86 11.91 22.08
C TYR A 73 5.44 10.44 22.07
N THR A 74 4.15 10.22 22.30
CA THR A 74 3.50 8.91 22.16
C THR A 74 2.04 9.11 21.76
N TYR A 75 1.38 8.02 21.39
CA TYR A 75 -0.05 7.98 21.13
C TYR A 75 -0.83 7.53 22.36
N GLN A 76 -2.08 7.99 22.45
CA GLN A 76 -3.03 7.48 23.42
C GLN A 76 -3.47 6.06 23.00
N ASP A 77 -3.52 5.15 23.96
CA ASP A 77 -4.08 3.81 23.75
C ASP A 77 -5.58 3.88 23.50
N VAL A 78 -5.99 3.43 22.32
CA VAL A 78 -7.39 3.34 21.91
C VAL A 78 -7.71 1.93 21.41
N GLY A 79 -8.98 1.53 21.51
CA GLY A 79 -9.42 0.24 20.99
C GLY A 79 -9.17 0.12 19.49
N LEU A 80 -8.69 -1.04 19.04
CA LEU A 80 -8.38 -1.34 17.65
C LEU A 80 -9.42 -2.33 17.07
N PRO A 81 -10.64 -1.87 16.73
CA PRO A 81 -11.74 -2.76 16.32
C PRO A 81 -11.42 -3.55 15.04
N TRP A 82 -10.52 -3.05 14.20
CA TRP A 82 -10.11 -3.67 12.95
C TRP A 82 -9.19 -4.90 13.13
N LEU A 83 -8.63 -5.15 14.32
CA LEU A 83 -7.77 -6.33 14.56
C LEU A 83 -8.47 -7.66 14.30
N ASN A 84 -9.78 -7.71 14.53
CA ASN A 84 -10.61 -8.89 14.32
C ASN A 84 -11.47 -8.80 13.06
N ALA A 85 -11.30 -7.77 12.23
CA ALA A 85 -12.07 -7.54 11.02
C ALA A 85 -11.51 -8.30 9.80
N ARG A 86 -11.07 -9.56 10.02
CA ARG A 86 -10.59 -10.40 8.91
C ARG A 86 -11.77 -10.73 7.99
N PRO A 87 -11.63 -10.58 6.66
CA PRO A 87 -12.68 -10.96 5.72
C PRO A 87 -13.12 -12.40 5.91
N ALA A 88 -14.40 -12.67 5.66
CA ALA A 88 -14.93 -14.02 5.66
C ALA A 88 -14.13 -14.87 4.66
N LYS A 89 -13.85 -16.13 5.01
CA LYS A 89 -13.09 -17.02 4.13
C LYS A 89 -13.89 -17.22 2.83
N ALA A 90 -13.24 -16.92 1.71
CA ALA A 90 -13.71 -17.30 0.40
C ALA A 90 -13.98 -18.82 0.33
N SER A 91 -15.10 -19.20 -0.29
CA SER A 91 -15.45 -20.61 -0.47
C SER A 91 -14.47 -21.29 -1.44
N SER A 92 -13.69 -22.25 -0.95
CA SER A 92 -12.79 -23.06 -1.79
C SER A 92 -13.53 -24.06 -2.69
N ALA A 93 -14.84 -24.17 -2.56
CA ALA A 93 -15.67 -25.10 -3.33
C ALA A 93 -16.12 -24.52 -4.69
N VAL A 94 -15.86 -23.23 -4.94
CA VAL A 94 -16.25 -22.58 -6.19
C VAL A 94 -15.08 -22.53 -7.15
N THR A 95 -15.33 -22.91 -8.40
CA THR A 95 -14.32 -22.85 -9.47
C THR A 95 -13.99 -21.39 -9.77
N PRO A 96 -12.70 -20.99 -9.75
CA PRO A 96 -12.29 -19.66 -10.17
C PRO A 96 -12.70 -19.38 -11.60
N ALA A 97 -13.01 -18.12 -11.89
CA ALA A 97 -13.39 -17.73 -13.22
C ALA A 97 -12.23 -17.89 -14.23
N PRO A 98 -12.51 -18.22 -15.50
CA PRO A 98 -11.47 -18.47 -16.49
C PRO A 98 -10.69 -17.20 -16.83
N ALA A 99 -9.43 -17.37 -17.23
CA ALA A 99 -8.60 -16.28 -17.71
C ALA A 99 -9.21 -15.65 -18.97
N THR A 100 -9.20 -14.32 -19.04
CA THR A 100 -9.67 -13.56 -20.20
C THR A 100 -8.52 -13.10 -21.09
N THR A 101 -7.27 -13.19 -20.61
CA THR A 101 -6.08 -12.79 -21.35
C THR A 101 -4.89 -13.65 -20.92
N SER A 102 -4.09 -14.09 -21.89
CA SER A 102 -2.84 -14.83 -21.67
C SER A 102 -1.58 -14.01 -21.97
N THR A 103 -1.73 -12.76 -22.44
CA THR A 103 -0.62 -11.92 -22.91
C THR A 103 -0.57 -10.60 -22.14
N LEU A 104 0.58 -10.28 -21.56
CA LEU A 104 0.89 -8.99 -20.95
C LEU A 104 2.00 -8.27 -21.77
N PRO A 105 2.04 -6.92 -21.79
CA PRO A 105 1.19 -5.99 -21.08
C PRO A 105 -0.23 -5.90 -21.65
N ALA A 106 -1.21 -5.63 -20.80
CA ALA A 106 -2.61 -5.43 -21.18
C ALA A 106 -3.14 -4.10 -20.64
N LYS A 107 -3.96 -3.41 -21.43
CA LYS A 107 -4.63 -2.18 -20.99
C LYS A 107 -5.78 -2.53 -20.06
N LEU A 108 -5.79 -1.94 -18.87
CA LEU A 108 -6.84 -2.15 -17.87
C LEU A 108 -8.00 -1.17 -18.07
N ASP A 109 -8.72 -1.28 -19.20
CA ASP A 109 -9.96 -0.53 -19.46
C ASP A 109 -11.23 -1.32 -19.09
N ARG A 110 -11.07 -2.58 -18.71
CA ARG A 110 -12.08 -3.52 -18.21
C ARG A 110 -11.42 -4.54 -17.29
N THR A 111 -12.22 -5.37 -16.64
CA THR A 111 -11.71 -6.50 -15.84
C THR A 111 -10.90 -7.46 -16.72
N ILE A 112 -9.63 -7.67 -16.34
CA ILE A 112 -8.77 -8.69 -16.91
C ILE A 112 -8.58 -9.82 -15.91
N ARG A 113 -8.50 -11.05 -16.39
CA ARG A 113 -8.24 -12.25 -15.60
C ARG A 113 -7.07 -12.98 -16.20
N VAL A 114 -6.07 -13.26 -15.38
CA VAL A 114 -4.82 -13.91 -15.78
C VAL A 114 -4.53 -15.04 -14.81
N THR A 115 -4.11 -16.19 -15.35
CA THR A 115 -3.63 -17.30 -14.53
C THR A 115 -2.19 -17.05 -14.13
N VAL A 116 -1.91 -17.05 -12.83
CA VAL A 116 -0.55 -16.88 -12.29
C VAL A 116 -0.10 -18.18 -11.63
N THR A 117 1.04 -18.71 -12.07
CA THR A 117 1.62 -19.92 -11.49
C THR A 117 2.23 -19.60 -10.14
N ARG A 118 1.81 -20.34 -9.11
CA ARG A 118 2.40 -20.23 -7.77
C ARG A 118 3.77 -20.90 -7.74
N PRO A 119 4.78 -20.31 -7.07
CA PRO A 119 6.12 -20.89 -7.02
C PRO A 119 6.17 -22.19 -6.21
N ARG A 120 5.38 -22.29 -5.13
CA ARG A 120 5.31 -23.46 -4.26
C ARG A 120 3.86 -23.70 -3.83
N VAL A 121 3.45 -24.97 -3.83
CA VAL A 121 2.12 -25.41 -3.36
C VAL A 121 2.25 -26.21 -2.06
N SER A 122 1.17 -26.27 -1.28
CA SER A 122 1.08 -27.07 -0.04
C SER A 122 2.16 -26.77 1.02
N ARG A 123 2.57 -25.50 1.13
CA ARG A 123 3.50 -25.04 2.18
C ARG A 123 2.94 -25.33 3.58
N SER A 124 3.81 -25.82 4.46
CA SER A 124 3.55 -26.03 5.88
C SER A 124 3.29 -24.70 6.60
N ARG A 125 2.77 -24.76 7.83
CA ARG A 125 2.55 -23.57 8.65
C ARG A 125 3.84 -22.78 8.90
N ARG A 126 4.92 -23.48 9.25
CA ARG A 126 6.22 -22.87 9.52
C ARG A 126 6.76 -22.11 8.30
N GLU A 127 6.71 -22.73 7.12
CA GLU A 127 7.16 -22.08 5.88
C GLU A 127 6.36 -20.83 5.52
N LYS A 128 5.09 -20.75 5.92
CA LYS A 128 4.26 -19.54 5.73
C LYS A 128 4.53 -18.45 6.75
N GLU A 129 5.02 -18.82 7.93
CA GLU A 129 5.41 -17.87 8.98
C GLU A 129 6.81 -17.31 8.70
N GLU A 130 7.70 -18.10 8.11
CA GLU A 130 9.07 -17.70 7.72
C GLU A 130 9.12 -16.92 6.41
N GLU A 131 8.31 -17.29 5.41
CA GLU A 131 8.30 -16.66 4.08
C GLU A 131 6.89 -16.26 3.65
N GLU A 132 6.69 -14.96 3.41
CA GLU A 132 5.46 -14.46 2.83
C GLU A 132 5.41 -14.74 1.32
N GLU A 133 4.24 -15.16 0.81
CA GLU A 133 4.01 -15.33 -0.63
C GLU A 133 3.24 -14.12 -1.12
N VAL A 134 3.93 -13.26 -1.86
CA VAL A 134 3.46 -11.95 -2.30
C VAL A 134 3.13 -11.99 -3.79
N LEU A 135 1.97 -11.46 -4.18
CA LEU A 135 1.62 -11.23 -5.58
C LEU A 135 2.19 -9.88 -6.02
N VAL A 136 3.06 -9.88 -7.03
CA VAL A 136 3.68 -8.67 -7.56
C VAL A 136 3.10 -8.36 -8.95
N VAL A 137 2.54 -7.17 -9.11
CA VAL A 137 2.11 -6.62 -10.39
C VAL A 137 3.14 -5.59 -10.83
N GLU A 138 4.03 -6.00 -11.74
CA GLU A 138 5.09 -5.15 -12.27
C GLU A 138 4.65 -4.41 -13.54
N GLY A 139 5.30 -3.27 -13.80
CA GLY A 139 5.09 -2.51 -15.05
C GLY A 139 3.73 -1.84 -15.13
N VAL A 140 3.15 -1.44 -14.00
CA VAL A 140 1.91 -0.65 -13.97
C VAL A 140 2.21 0.72 -14.58
N GLU A 141 1.68 0.96 -15.77
CA GLU A 141 1.93 2.16 -16.55
C GLU A 141 0.75 3.16 -16.41
N ILE A 142 1.03 4.34 -15.87
CA ILE A 142 0.04 5.38 -15.60
C ILE A 142 0.27 6.57 -16.52
N ALA A 143 -0.54 6.67 -17.57
CA ALA A 143 -0.39 7.69 -18.60
C ALA A 143 -0.70 9.12 -18.11
N ASP A 144 -1.74 9.30 -17.28
CA ASP A 144 -2.21 10.62 -16.81
C ASP A 144 -2.04 10.76 -15.29
N HIS A 145 -0.82 10.49 -14.82
CA HIS A 145 -0.46 10.42 -13.40
C HIS A 145 -0.56 11.77 -12.66
N PHE A 146 -0.71 12.88 -13.38
CA PHE A 146 -0.70 14.23 -12.84
C PHE A 146 -2.09 14.84 -12.65
N ASN A 147 -3.09 14.41 -13.43
CA ASN A 147 -4.46 14.92 -13.31
C ASN A 147 -5.44 13.92 -12.69
N LYS A 148 -5.18 12.62 -12.83
CA LYS A 148 -6.18 11.60 -12.50
C LYS A 148 -5.72 10.71 -11.37
N PHE A 149 -6.64 10.53 -10.43
CA PHE A 149 -6.58 9.42 -9.50
C PHE A 149 -6.80 8.12 -10.26
N VAL A 150 -5.92 7.15 -10.04
CA VAL A 150 -6.02 5.81 -10.64
C VAL A 150 -6.21 4.78 -9.53
N LYS A 151 -7.21 3.91 -9.69
CA LYS A 151 -7.45 2.79 -8.79
C LYS A 151 -7.86 1.55 -9.56
N PHE A 152 -7.34 0.40 -9.16
CA PHE A 152 -7.89 -0.90 -9.53
C PHE A 152 -7.85 -1.85 -8.34
N ASP A 153 -8.79 -2.79 -8.32
CA ASP A 153 -8.89 -3.81 -7.29
C ASP A 153 -8.28 -5.11 -7.80
N VAL A 154 -7.64 -5.86 -6.89
CA VAL A 154 -7.01 -7.15 -7.19
C VAL A 154 -7.75 -8.25 -6.44
N LEU A 155 -8.33 -9.16 -7.21
CA LEU A 155 -9.07 -10.31 -6.71
C LEU A 155 -8.32 -11.58 -7.09
N VAL A 156 -8.22 -12.50 -6.14
CA VAL A 156 -7.52 -13.78 -6.29
C VAL A 156 -8.54 -14.90 -6.18
N ASN A 157 -8.64 -15.73 -7.22
CA ASN A 157 -9.53 -16.90 -7.30
C ASN A 157 -11.04 -16.57 -7.21
N GLU A 158 -11.46 -15.36 -7.57
CA GLU A 158 -12.88 -14.98 -7.60
C GLU A 158 -13.67 -15.83 -8.64
N PRO A 159 -14.87 -16.34 -8.31
CA PRO A 159 -15.71 -17.09 -9.22
C PRO A 159 -16.50 -16.19 -10.20
N ASP A 160 -17.08 -16.80 -11.23
CA ASP A 160 -18.00 -16.09 -12.13
C ASP A 160 -19.31 -15.75 -11.40
N GLY A 161 -19.73 -14.47 -11.49
CA GLY A 161 -20.94 -13.97 -10.85
C GLY A 161 -20.73 -13.27 -9.50
N GLY A 162 -19.51 -13.31 -8.93
CA GLY A 162 -19.21 -12.72 -7.62
C GLY A 162 -19.85 -13.47 -6.44
N GLU A 163 -19.76 -12.91 -5.24
CA GLU A 163 -20.55 -13.35 -4.07
C GLU A 163 -21.79 -12.47 -3.91
N ASP A 164 -22.98 -13.07 -3.99
CA ASP A 164 -24.26 -12.35 -3.91
C ASP A 164 -24.33 -11.44 -2.67
N GLY A 165 -24.60 -10.16 -2.91
CA GLY A 165 -24.86 -9.16 -1.87
C GLY A 165 -23.64 -8.63 -1.10
N THR A 166 -22.42 -9.10 -1.38
CA THR A 166 -21.20 -8.61 -0.72
C THR A 166 -20.34 -7.81 -1.70
N PRO A 167 -19.91 -6.57 -1.36
CA PRO A 167 -18.95 -5.85 -2.19
C PRO A 167 -17.71 -6.70 -2.39
N ALA A 168 -17.22 -6.83 -3.63
CA ALA A 168 -16.07 -7.68 -3.95
C ALA A 168 -14.86 -7.39 -3.04
N THR A 169 -14.68 -6.14 -2.62
CA THR A 169 -13.63 -5.67 -1.71
C THR A 169 -13.75 -6.17 -0.26
N ALA A 170 -14.91 -6.66 0.15
CA ALA A 170 -15.19 -7.20 1.49
C ALA A 170 -15.20 -8.74 1.52
N THR A 171 -14.97 -9.39 0.37
CA THR A 171 -14.91 -10.85 0.25
C THR A 171 -13.51 -11.38 0.57
N GLY A 172 -13.42 -12.68 0.88
CA GLY A 172 -12.14 -13.36 1.03
C GLY A 172 -11.31 -13.49 -0.26
N TYR A 173 -11.83 -13.02 -1.40
CA TYR A 173 -11.11 -13.00 -2.68
C TYR A 173 -10.34 -11.70 -2.90
N CYS A 174 -10.67 -10.61 -2.20
CA CYS A 174 -9.98 -9.33 -2.34
C CYS A 174 -8.59 -9.40 -1.69
N ALA A 175 -7.54 -9.30 -2.51
CA ALA A 175 -6.16 -9.16 -2.02
C ALA A 175 -5.83 -7.71 -1.65
N GLY A 176 -6.48 -6.75 -2.31
CA GLY A 176 -6.32 -5.32 -2.02
C GLY A 176 -6.61 -4.45 -3.23
N SER A 177 -6.20 -3.19 -3.14
CA SER A 177 -6.34 -2.21 -4.22
C SER A 177 -5.02 -1.51 -4.47
N PHE A 178 -4.69 -1.28 -5.74
CA PHE A 178 -3.72 -0.26 -6.10
C PHE A 178 -4.45 1.08 -6.18
N ALA A 179 -3.93 2.11 -5.53
CA ALA A 179 -4.44 3.47 -5.60
C ALA A 179 -3.29 4.46 -5.78
N TYR A 180 -3.42 5.37 -6.75
CA TYR A 180 -2.40 6.33 -7.10
C TYR A 180 -2.98 7.74 -7.10
N THR A 181 -2.54 8.55 -6.14
CA THR A 181 -2.93 9.96 -6.01
C THR A 181 -2.19 10.82 -7.03
N PRO A 182 -2.90 11.71 -7.75
CA PRO A 182 -2.26 12.59 -8.70
C PRO A 182 -1.27 13.50 -7.97
N HIS A 183 -0.10 13.69 -8.58
CA HIS A 183 0.89 14.63 -8.09
C HIS A 183 1.65 15.27 -9.25
N MET A 184 1.92 16.56 -9.10
CA MET A 184 2.59 17.36 -10.12
C MET A 184 4.10 17.08 -10.07
N VAL A 185 4.65 16.52 -11.15
CA VAL A 185 6.10 16.46 -11.37
C VAL A 185 6.49 17.79 -12.04
N ARG A 186 7.58 18.43 -11.56
CA ARG A 186 7.98 19.75 -12.07
C ARG A 186 8.19 19.72 -13.59
N PRO A 187 7.66 20.69 -14.34
CA PRO A 187 7.91 20.80 -15.77
C PRO A 187 9.33 21.35 -15.99
N GLY A 188 10.32 20.46 -16.06
CA GLY A 188 11.71 20.87 -16.29
C GLY A 188 12.65 19.73 -16.61
N GLU A 189 12.46 18.55 -16.01
CA GLU A 189 13.35 17.41 -16.21
C GLU A 189 12.51 16.14 -16.38
N MET A 190 12.55 15.58 -17.59
CA MET A 190 11.92 14.33 -18.04
C MET A 190 10.38 14.29 -18.08
N GLY A 191 9.86 14.62 -19.28
CA GLY A 191 8.82 13.85 -19.97
C GLY A 191 7.39 13.92 -19.44
N LYS A 192 6.48 14.43 -20.27
CA LYS A 192 5.03 14.13 -20.25
C LYS A 192 4.74 12.65 -20.59
N GLY A 193 5.57 11.75 -20.09
CA GLY A 193 5.53 10.32 -20.35
C GLY A 193 4.79 9.59 -19.24
N PRO A 194 4.37 8.34 -19.49
CA PRO A 194 3.75 7.55 -18.47
C PRO A 194 4.74 7.24 -17.32
N VAL A 195 4.23 7.19 -16.09
CA VAL A 195 5.00 6.70 -14.94
C VAL A 195 4.81 5.20 -14.84
N LYS A 196 5.92 4.46 -14.63
CA LYS A 196 5.89 3.02 -14.36
C LYS A 196 6.09 2.78 -12.87
N THR A 197 5.29 1.89 -12.31
CA THR A 197 5.39 1.50 -10.90
C THR A 197 5.12 0.01 -10.72
N VAL A 198 5.31 -0.47 -9.49
CA VAL A 198 5.09 -1.85 -9.07
C VAL A 198 4.12 -1.85 -7.90
N ALA A 199 3.19 -2.79 -7.90
CA ALA A 199 2.27 -3.02 -6.79
C ALA A 199 2.52 -4.41 -6.19
N ARG A 200 2.48 -4.50 -4.85
CA ARG A 200 2.64 -5.75 -4.09
C ARG A 200 1.37 -5.98 -3.28
N PHE A 201 0.86 -7.21 -3.33
CA PHE A 201 -0.38 -7.65 -2.67
C PHE A 201 -0.13 -8.95 -1.89
#